data_AF-A0A7J9VVW4-F1
#
_entry.id   AF-A0A7J9VVW4-F1
#
_cell.length_a   1.000
_cell.length_b   1.000
_cell.length_c   1.000
_cell.angle_alpha   90.00
_cell.angle_beta   90.00
_cell.angle_gamma   90.00
#
_symmetry.space_group_name_H-M   'P 1'
#
loop_
_entity.id
_entity.type
_entity.pdbx_description
1 polymer ?
#
loop_
_entity_poly.entity_id
_entity_poly.type
_entity_poly.pdbx_seq_one_letter_code
_entity_poly.pdbx_strand_id
1 'polypeptide(L)'
;MRQIQARLDALRAQAGDFEASVDGDDDWADDDAKSERSNELLSAVNTAMADFHDAERRCANAINALYGGQQYRAPDGDGRHERGEYGATAGQYGAAAASRELGSPPVTTVT
;
A
#
# COMPACT_ATOMS: atom_id res chain seq x y z
N MET A 1 -6.87 9.03 -11.54
CA MET A 1 -6.43 7.73 -12.09
C MET A 1 -5.09 7.81 -12.83
N ARG A 2 -4.95 8.53 -13.96
CA ARG A 2 -3.69 8.57 -14.73
C ARG A 2 -2.44 8.94 -13.91
N GLN A 3 -2.56 9.91 -13.00
CA GLN A 3 -1.45 10.30 -12.10
C GLN A 3 -1.09 9.19 -11.10
N ILE A 4 -2.08 8.47 -10.55
CA ILE A 4 -1.86 7.36 -9.60
C ILE A 4 -1.18 6.20 -10.32
N GLN A 5 -1.61 5.89 -11.55
CA GLN A 5 -0.99 4.89 -12.41
C GLN A 5 0.49 5.23 -12.68
N ALA A 6 0.78 6.45 -13.14
CA ALA A 6 2.15 6.88 -13.38
C ALA A 6 3.04 6.80 -12.13
N ARG A 7 2.48 7.11 -10.95
CA ARG A 7 3.18 6.94 -9.67
C ARG A 7 3.46 5.48 -9.36
N LEU A 8 2.49 4.58 -9.54
CA LEU A 8 2.66 3.14 -9.32
C LEU A 8 3.70 2.54 -10.29
N ASP A 9 3.68 2.95 -11.56
CA ASP A 9 4.67 2.52 -12.56
C ASP A 9 6.09 2.96 -12.16
N ALA A 10 6.24 4.21 -11.70
CA ALA A 10 7.52 4.72 -11.21
C ALA A 10 8.01 4.03 -9.94
N LEU A 11 7.10 3.67 -9.03
CA LEU A 11 7.44 2.91 -7.82
C LEU A 11 7.84 1.46 -8.16
N ARG A 12 7.17 0.84 -9.13
CA ARG A 12 7.54 -0.47 -9.64
C ARG A 12 8.95 -0.48 -10.22
N ALA A 13 9.30 0.54 -11.01
CA ALA A 13 10.65 0.67 -11.55
C ALA A 13 11.69 0.81 -10.44
N GLN A 14 11.45 1.70 -9.46
CA GLN A 14 12.36 1.88 -8.32
C GLN A 14 12.51 0.63 -7.45
N ALA A 15 11.45 -0.15 -7.27
CA ALA A 15 11.51 -1.43 -6.57
C ALA A 15 12.36 -2.44 -7.33
N GLY A 16 12.22 -2.52 -8.66
CA GLY A 16 13.08 -3.37 -9.50
C GLY A 16 14.56 -2.95 -9.45
N ASP A 17 14.85 -1.64 -9.44
CA ASP A 17 16.21 -1.13 -9.27
C ASP A 17 16.78 -1.49 -7.89
N PHE A 18 15.95 -1.44 -6.84
CA PHE A 18 16.34 -1.86 -5.50
C PHE A 18 16.63 -3.36 -5.44
N GLU A 19 15.74 -4.21 -5.98
CA GLU A 19 15.94 -5.66 -6.08
C GLU A 19 17.26 -5.99 -6.79
N ALA A 20 17.55 -5.33 -7.91
CA ALA A 20 18.82 -5.51 -8.61
C ALA A 20 20.03 -5.03 -7.80
N SER A 21 19.88 -4.00 -6.95
CA SER A 21 20.97 -3.46 -6.12
C SER A 21 21.34 -4.35 -4.93
N VAL A 22 20.44 -5.25 -4.53
CA VAL A 22 20.65 -6.21 -3.43
C VAL A 22 20.83 -7.65 -3.91
N ASP A 23 20.89 -7.86 -5.23
CA ASP A 23 21.08 -9.18 -5.82
C ASP A 23 22.42 -9.79 -5.36
N GLY A 24 22.36 -10.98 -4.79
CA GLY A 24 23.50 -11.68 -4.21
C GLY A 24 24.00 -11.14 -2.87
N ASP A 25 23.28 -10.20 -2.25
CA ASP A 25 23.56 -9.72 -0.89
C ASP A 25 22.54 -10.30 0.10
N ASP A 26 22.85 -11.46 0.69
CA ASP A 26 21.95 -12.17 1.60
C ASP A 26 21.67 -11.41 2.92
N ASP A 27 22.58 -10.49 3.29
CA ASP A 27 22.52 -9.72 4.54
C ASP A 27 22.07 -8.26 4.28
N TRP A 28 21.53 -7.95 3.10
CA TRP A 28 21.10 -6.58 2.74
C TRP A 28 20.14 -5.98 3.77
N ALA A 29 19.36 -6.83 4.43
CA ALA A 29 18.41 -6.46 5.46
C ALA A 29 19.11 -5.84 6.68
N ASP A 30 20.32 -6.26 7.02
CA ASP A 30 21.09 -5.73 8.16
C ASP A 30 21.83 -4.43 7.82
N ASP A 31 21.84 -4.03 6.54
CA ASP A 31 22.26 -2.70 6.12
C ASP A 31 21.11 -1.71 6.34
N ASP A 32 21.27 -0.85 7.35
CA ASP A 32 20.29 0.17 7.73
C ASP A 32 19.82 1.00 6.53
N ALA A 33 20.72 1.40 5.62
CA ALA A 33 20.34 2.24 4.48
C ALA A 33 19.48 1.47 3.47
N LYS A 34 19.76 0.18 3.26
CA LYS A 34 18.98 -0.67 2.35
C LYS A 34 17.62 -1.03 2.95
N SER A 35 17.58 -1.32 4.25
CA SER A 35 16.33 -1.60 4.96
C SER A 35 15.44 -0.36 5.03
N GLU A 36 15.99 0.83 5.31
CA GLU A 36 15.28 2.10 5.23
C GLU A 36 14.72 2.35 3.83
N ARG A 37 15.54 2.18 2.79
CA ARG A 37 15.11 2.36 1.39
C ARG A 37 13.95 1.42 1.02
N SER A 38 14.03 0.16 1.43
CA SER A 38 12.96 -0.83 1.19
C SER A 38 11.66 -0.42 1.90
N ASN A 39 11.75 0.01 3.16
CA ASN A 39 10.61 0.49 3.94
C ASN A 39 9.97 1.74 3.34
N GLU A 40 10.78 2.69 2.83
CA GLU A 40 10.29 3.87 2.12
C GLU A 40 9.51 3.49 0.85
N LEU A 41 10.02 2.53 0.06
CA LEU A 41 9.35 2.05 -1.14
C LEU A 41 8.01 1.38 -0.80
N LEU A 42 7.99 0.52 0.21
CA LEU A 42 6.76 -0.10 0.70
C LEU A 42 5.73 0.93 1.17
N SER A 43 6.17 1.93 1.96
CA SER A 43 5.31 3.03 2.43
C SER A 43 4.74 3.85 1.28
N ALA A 44 5.56 4.15 0.27
CA ALA A 44 5.14 4.90 -0.91
C ALA A 44 4.13 4.12 -1.77
N VAL A 45 4.31 2.80 -1.92
CA VAL A 45 3.36 1.91 -2.60
C VAL A 45 2.04 1.85 -1.84
N ASN A 46 2.08 1.64 -0.53
CA ASN A 46 0.90 1.62 0.34
C ASN A 46 0.09 2.90 0.24
N THR A 47 0.77 4.05 0.19
CA THR A 47 0.13 5.36 -0.01
C THR A 47 -0.55 5.43 -1.38
N ALA A 48 0.15 5.04 -2.45
CA ALA A 48 -0.40 5.07 -3.80
C ALA A 48 -1.61 4.12 -3.98
N MET A 49 -1.59 2.96 -3.31
CA MET A 49 -2.71 2.02 -3.27
C MET A 49 -3.91 2.58 -2.50
N ALA A 50 -3.69 3.26 -1.38
CA ALA A 50 -4.77 3.95 -0.66
C ALA A 50 -5.43 5.03 -1.52
N ASP A 51 -4.63 5.84 -2.23
CA ASP A 51 -5.12 6.85 -3.18
C ASP A 51 -5.93 6.20 -4.32
N PHE A 52 -5.49 5.04 -4.80
CA PHE A 52 -6.19 4.28 -5.84
C PHE A 52 -7.56 3.79 -5.35
N HIS A 53 -7.61 3.13 -4.20
CA HIS A 53 -8.86 2.68 -3.58
C HIS A 53 -9.83 3.83 -3.33
N ASP A 54 -9.32 4.99 -2.93
CA ASP A 54 -10.13 6.19 -2.75
C ASP A 54 -10.72 6.71 -4.06
N ALA A 55 -9.96 6.67 -5.15
CA ALA A 55 -10.46 6.99 -6.48
C ALA A 55 -11.53 6.00 -6.95
N GLU A 56 -11.37 4.71 -6.69
CA GLU A 56 -12.36 3.67 -7.01
C GLU A 56 -13.67 3.89 -6.27
N ARG A 57 -13.62 4.14 -4.95
CA ARG A 57 -14.82 4.47 -4.16
C ARG A 57 -15.54 5.70 -4.72
N ARG A 58 -14.82 6.78 -5.00
CA ARG A 58 -15.42 8.00 -5.59
C ARG A 58 -16.10 7.70 -6.93
N CYS A 59 -15.45 6.93 -7.79
CA CYS A 59 -15.99 6.54 -9.10
C CYS A 59 -17.26 5.70 -8.95
N ALA A 60 -17.20 4.63 -8.15
CA ALA A 60 -18.33 3.76 -7.89
C ALA A 60 -19.51 4.53 -7.28
N ASN A 61 -19.25 5.39 -6.30
CA ASN A 61 -20.29 6.20 -5.66
C ASN A 61 -20.96 7.18 -6.62
N ALA A 62 -20.18 7.81 -7.52
CA ALA A 62 -20.73 8.69 -8.55
C ALA A 62 -21.65 7.93 -9.51
N ILE A 63 -21.28 6.72 -9.91
CA ILE A 63 -22.12 5.84 -10.76
C ILE A 63 -23.38 5.41 -9.99
N ASN A 64 -23.21 4.95 -8.76
CA ASN A 64 -24.30 4.41 -7.93
C ASN A 64 -25.33 5.48 -7.57
N ALA A 65 -24.91 6.75 -7.44
CA ALA A 65 -25.82 7.87 -7.22
C ALA A 65 -26.82 8.06 -8.37
N LEU A 66 -26.51 7.61 -9.60
CA LEU A 66 -27.41 7.76 -10.75
C LEU A 66 -28.65 6.86 -10.68
N TYR A 67 -28.58 5.75 -9.93
CA TYR A 67 -29.65 4.75 -9.86
C TYR A 67 -30.00 4.31 -8.42
N GLY A 68 -29.47 5.01 -7.41
CA GLY A 68 -29.71 4.67 -6.00
C GLY A 68 -28.99 3.40 -5.53
N GLY A 69 -27.84 3.07 -6.13
CA GLY A 69 -27.02 1.93 -5.78
C GLY A 69 -26.27 2.08 -4.44
N GLN A 70 -25.63 0.98 -4.00
CA GLN A 70 -24.78 0.91 -2.81
C GLN A 70 -23.74 2.04 -2.77
N GLN A 71 -23.51 2.62 -1.61
CA GLN A 71 -22.40 3.58 -1.44
C GLN A 71 -21.22 2.90 -0.72
N TYR A 72 -20.02 3.19 -1.18
CA TYR A 72 -18.77 2.65 -0.66
C TYR A 72 -18.03 3.65 0.22
N ARG A 73 -17.46 3.16 1.32
CA ARG A 73 -16.60 3.88 2.26
C ARG A 73 -15.33 3.04 2.53
N ALA A 74 -14.30 3.68 3.07
CA ALA A 74 -13.17 2.93 3.59
C ALA A 74 -13.60 2.12 4.83
N PRO A 75 -12.98 0.95 5.11
CA PRO A 75 -13.20 0.26 6.37
C PRO A 75 -12.81 1.15 7.55
N ASP A 76 -13.49 1.02 8.68
CA ASP A 76 -13.22 1.82 9.88
C ASP A 76 -12.10 1.25 10.77
N GLY A 77 -11.66 0.01 10.50
CA GLY A 77 -10.57 -0.65 11.20
C GLY A 77 -11.01 -1.45 12.42
N ASP A 78 -12.29 -1.79 12.56
CA ASP A 78 -12.81 -2.61 13.66
C ASP A 78 -12.51 -4.12 13.53
N GLY A 79 -11.81 -4.52 12.45
CA GLY A 79 -11.48 -5.92 12.15
C GLY A 79 -12.62 -6.71 11.53
N ARG A 80 -13.70 -6.06 11.12
CA ARG A 80 -14.81 -6.65 10.37
C ARG A 80 -14.87 -6.05 8.96
N HIS A 81 -15.61 -6.74 8.10
CA HIS A 81 -15.94 -6.24 6.77
C HIS A 81 -17.45 -6.08 6.67
N GLU A 82 -17.89 -4.84 6.65
CA GLU A 82 -19.29 -4.49 6.53
C GLU A 82 -19.72 -4.22 5.09
N ARG A 83 -21.04 -4.25 4.88
CA ARG A 83 -21.60 -3.88 3.59
C ARG A 83 -21.27 -2.41 3.28
N GLY A 84 -20.73 -2.18 2.09
CA GLY A 84 -20.30 -0.85 1.66
C GLY A 84 -18.87 -0.51 2.06
N GLU A 85 -18.11 -1.43 2.64
CA GLU A 85 -16.68 -1.22 2.85
C GLU A 85 -15.88 -1.74 1.67
N TYR A 86 -14.90 -0.95 1.22
CA TYR A 86 -14.04 -1.31 0.10
C TYR A 86 -12.67 -0.65 0.16
N GLY A 87 -11.66 -1.46 -0.11
CA GLY A 87 -10.25 -1.06 -0.13
C GLY A 87 -9.70 -0.84 1.28
N ALA A 88 -8.66 0.00 1.36
CA ALA A 88 -7.99 0.35 2.60
C ALA A 88 -7.51 1.81 2.56
N THR A 89 -7.24 2.36 3.73
CA THR A 89 -6.59 3.66 3.92
C THR A 89 -5.07 3.51 4.05
N ALA A 90 -4.33 4.61 3.89
CA ALA A 90 -2.88 4.60 4.12
C ALA A 90 -2.52 4.18 5.55
N GLY A 91 -3.33 4.61 6.54
CA GLY A 91 -3.14 4.21 7.94
C GLY A 91 -3.34 2.71 8.17
N GLN A 92 -4.33 2.09 7.50
CA GLN A 92 -4.55 0.65 7.57
C GLN A 92 -3.42 -0.15 6.92
N TYR A 93 -2.88 0.33 5.80
CA TYR A 93 -1.68 -0.27 5.22
C TYR A 93 -0.45 -0.12 6.13
N GLY A 94 -0.26 1.04 6.75
CA GLY A 94 0.81 1.26 7.72
C GLY A 94 0.69 0.33 8.94
N ALA A 95 -0.53 0.15 9.46
CA ALA A 95 -0.80 -0.77 10.56
C ALA A 95 -0.57 -2.24 10.17
N ALA A 96 -0.94 -2.66 8.96
CA ALA A 96 -0.70 -4.00 8.44
C ALA A 96 0.80 -4.28 8.24
N ALA A 97 1.54 -3.29 7.72
CA ALA A 97 2.99 -3.34 7.59
C ALA A 97 3.67 -3.48 8.96
N ALA A 98 3.20 -2.75 9.98
CA ALA A 98 3.68 -2.89 11.35
C ALA A 98 3.31 -4.25 11.99
N SER A 99 2.16 -4.82 11.63
CA SER A 99 1.61 -6.06 12.23
C SER A 99 2.07 -7.36 11.56
N ARG A 100 2.90 -7.30 10.50
CA ARG A 100 3.42 -8.47 9.74
C ARG A 100 2.32 -9.33 9.06
N GLU A 101 1.25 -8.75 8.53
CA GLU A 101 0.16 -9.52 7.88
C GLU A 101 0.20 -9.55 6.33
N LEU A 102 1.08 -8.80 5.67
CA LEU A 102 1.34 -8.92 4.23
C LEU A 102 2.79 -9.37 4.02
N GLY A 103 2.97 -10.51 3.34
CA GLY A 103 4.18 -11.33 3.37
C GLY A 103 5.52 -10.62 3.07
N SER A 104 6.53 -11.06 3.84
CA SER A 104 7.97 -10.73 3.89
C SER A 104 8.43 -9.68 4.93
N PRO A 105 9.64 -9.89 5.50
CA PRO A 105 9.91 -9.77 6.93
C PRO A 105 10.26 -8.35 7.37
N PRO A 106 10.08 -8.01 8.65
CA PRO A 106 10.71 -6.82 9.21
C PRO A 106 12.19 -7.10 9.42
N VAL A 107 13.03 -6.22 8.87
CA VAL A 107 14.34 -5.98 9.46
C VAL A 107 14.06 -5.48 10.87
N THR A 108 14.39 -6.33 11.84
CA THR A 108 14.21 -6.02 13.25
C THR A 108 15.30 -5.01 13.58
N THR A 109 14.92 -3.77 13.90
CA THR A 109 15.82 -2.84 14.56
C THR A 109 16.18 -3.49 15.90
N VAL A 110 17.38 -4.05 15.99
CA VAL A 110 17.94 -4.58 17.23
C VAL A 110 18.19 -3.39 18.15
N THR A 111 17.49 -3.37 19.29
CA THR A 111 17.84 -2.53 20.44
C THR A 111 18.71 -3.34 21.39
#